data_AF-A0ABD7QTI3-F1
#
_entry.id   AF-A0ABD7QTI3-F1
#
_cell.length_a   1.000
_cell.length_b   1.000
_cell.length_c   1.000
_cell.angle_alpha   90.00
_cell.angle_beta   90.00
_cell.angle_gamma   90.00
#
_symmetry.space_group_name_H-M   'P 1'
#
loop_
_entity.id
_entity.type
_entity.pdbx_description
1 polymer ?
#
loop_
_entity_poly.entity_id
_entity_poly.type
_entity_poly.pdbx_seq_one_letter_code
_entity_poly.pdbx_strand_id
1 'polypeptide(L)'
;MHIESSRRTSDDAALRSAVVDGMITALRTRPLHEVTPAVVADHAGQDVDVVERTFPSWDGLLLATIDHWNEQRTAPLMPLAERFGTVPFLRAIVTANIADPSLMRFLTATLNIAASPEHPLAPMLHARWRRFHAFVQDSLQRDSLLGREPSTMEPSRGAEQLLATYEGLQLQSMVRPEMDLLEAFDRAVTRLREGWSREYVAPVWDLDLVS
;
A
#
# COMPACT_ATOMS: atom_id res chain seq x y z
N MET A 1 -38.66 -10.39 -12.82
CA MET A 1 -37.97 -10.47 -11.50
C MET A 1 -36.45 -10.31 -11.57
N HIS A 2 -35.75 -10.66 -12.67
CA HIS A 2 -34.28 -10.48 -12.77
C HIS A 2 -33.80 -9.03 -13.00
N ILE A 3 -34.58 -8.17 -13.65
CA ILE A 3 -34.16 -6.80 -14.00
C ILE A 3 -34.10 -5.88 -12.75
N GLU A 4 -35.07 -6.02 -11.85
CA GLU A 4 -35.18 -5.19 -10.65
C GLU A 4 -34.17 -5.56 -9.55
N SER A 5 -33.84 -6.85 -9.41
CA SER A 5 -32.77 -7.30 -8.53
C SER A 5 -31.38 -6.86 -9.01
N SER A 6 -31.15 -6.84 -10.32
CA SER A 6 -29.90 -6.37 -10.91
C SER A 6 -29.74 -4.85 -10.74
N ARG A 7 -30.82 -4.09 -10.93
CA ARG A 7 -30.84 -2.63 -10.74
C ARG A 7 -30.58 -2.24 -9.28
N ARG A 8 -31.27 -2.87 -8.32
CA ARG A 8 -31.04 -2.62 -6.88
C ARG A 8 -29.61 -2.96 -6.45
N THR A 9 -29.05 -4.05 -6.96
CA THR A 9 -27.65 -4.43 -6.68
C THR A 9 -26.66 -3.42 -7.28
N SER A 10 -26.94 -2.91 -8.49
CA SER A 10 -26.15 -1.86 -9.14
C SER A 10 -26.21 -0.55 -8.38
N ASP A 11 -27.39 -0.15 -7.90
CA ASP A 11 -27.59 1.07 -7.13
C ASP A 11 -26.89 0.98 -5.76
N ASP A 12 -26.98 -0.18 -5.09
CA ASP A 12 -26.26 -0.45 -3.83
C ASP A 12 -24.73 -0.42 -4.03
N ALA A 13 -24.22 -0.98 -5.12
CA ALA A 13 -22.80 -0.95 -5.45
C ALA A 13 -22.30 0.46 -5.76
N ALA A 14 -23.08 1.25 -6.51
CA ALA A 14 -22.77 2.64 -6.81
C ALA A 14 -22.74 3.49 -5.53
N LEU A 15 -23.70 3.29 -4.62
CA LEU A 15 -23.72 3.97 -3.33
C LEU A 15 -22.51 3.61 -2.48
N ARG A 16 -22.15 2.31 -2.41
CA ARG A 16 -20.93 1.88 -1.70
C ARG A 16 -19.68 2.55 -2.26
N SER A 17 -19.56 2.64 -3.59
CA SER A 17 -18.44 3.34 -4.23
C SER A 17 -18.40 4.82 -3.84
N ALA A 18 -19.55 5.52 -3.92
CA ALA A 18 -19.63 6.93 -3.58
C ALA A 18 -19.22 7.23 -2.12
N VAL A 19 -19.63 6.37 -1.17
CA VAL A 19 -19.22 6.52 0.24
C VAL A 19 -17.71 6.28 0.41
N VAL A 20 -17.14 5.30 -0.30
CA VAL A 20 -15.69 5.05 -0.28
C VAL A 20 -14.91 6.21 -0.89
N ASP A 21 -15.37 6.76 -2.01
CA ASP A 21 -14.77 7.95 -2.64
C ASP A 21 -14.87 9.19 -1.73
N GLY A 22 -15.97 9.32 -0.99
CA GLY A 22 -16.11 10.32 0.07
C GLY A 22 -15.07 10.16 1.18
N MET A 23 -14.81 8.92 1.63
CA MET A 23 -13.77 8.62 2.62
C MET A 23 -12.36 8.94 2.09
N ILE A 24 -12.06 8.61 0.83
CA ILE A 24 -10.78 8.97 0.18
C ILE A 24 -10.60 10.49 0.17
N THR A 25 -11.65 11.23 -0.21
CA THR A 25 -11.63 12.69 -0.26
C THR A 25 -11.44 13.30 1.14
N ALA A 26 -12.08 12.74 2.16
CA ALA A 26 -11.87 13.13 3.56
C ALA A 26 -10.41 12.92 3.99
N LEU A 27 -9.82 11.76 3.70
CA LEU A 27 -8.44 11.41 4.07
C LEU A 27 -7.37 12.22 3.33
N ARG A 28 -7.70 12.77 2.15
CA ARG A 28 -6.82 13.75 1.47
C ARG A 28 -6.69 15.04 2.28
N THR A 29 -7.76 15.49 2.92
CA THR A 29 -7.81 16.78 3.61
C THR A 29 -7.56 16.71 5.11
N ARG A 30 -7.71 15.53 5.74
CA ARG A 30 -7.62 15.36 7.20
C ARG A 30 -6.85 14.10 7.61
N PRO A 31 -6.21 14.06 8.78
CA PRO A 31 -5.66 12.83 9.34
C PRO A 31 -6.77 11.87 9.76
N LEU A 32 -6.48 10.56 9.76
CA LEU A 32 -7.48 9.50 10.01
C LEU A 32 -8.33 9.72 11.27
N HIS A 33 -7.72 10.16 12.38
CA HIS A 33 -8.42 10.33 13.65
C HIS A 33 -9.39 11.54 13.69
N GLU A 34 -9.35 12.42 12.69
CA GLU A 34 -10.29 13.54 12.53
C GLU A 34 -11.41 13.24 11.51
N VAL A 35 -11.35 12.10 10.82
CA VAL A 35 -12.37 11.70 9.86
C VAL A 35 -13.52 11.01 10.60
N THR A 36 -14.74 11.54 10.44
CA THR A 36 -15.96 11.02 11.06
C THR A 36 -16.99 10.65 9.99
N PRO A 37 -18.05 9.89 10.33
CA PRO A 37 -19.14 9.60 9.38
C PRO A 37 -19.76 10.85 8.75
N ALA A 38 -19.88 11.93 9.52
CA ALA A 38 -20.38 13.22 9.01
C ALA A 38 -19.46 13.84 7.95
N VAL A 39 -18.14 13.75 8.13
CA VAL A 39 -17.16 14.23 7.14
C VAL A 39 -17.22 13.40 5.86
N VAL A 40 -17.36 12.08 5.99
CA VAL A 40 -17.51 11.18 4.83
C VAL A 40 -18.81 11.48 4.08
N ALA A 41 -19.92 11.66 4.80
CA ALA A 41 -21.23 11.98 4.25
C ALA A 41 -21.22 13.28 3.42
N ASP A 42 -20.61 14.34 3.97
CA ASP A 42 -20.43 15.62 3.28
C ASP A 42 -19.66 15.45 1.95
N HIS A 43 -18.52 14.74 1.98
CA HIS A 43 -17.74 14.48 0.76
C HIS A 43 -18.41 13.53 -0.23
N ALA A 44 -19.24 12.61 0.24
CA ALA A 44 -20.01 11.70 -0.61
C ALA A 44 -21.30 12.33 -1.17
N GLY A 45 -21.68 13.52 -0.69
CA GLY A 45 -22.97 14.15 -1.02
C GLY A 45 -24.16 13.32 -0.55
N GLN A 46 -24.02 12.64 0.61
CA GLN A 46 -25.03 11.76 1.20
C GLN A 46 -25.38 12.21 2.62
N ASP A 47 -26.50 11.73 3.16
CA ASP A 47 -26.81 11.88 4.58
C ASP A 47 -26.02 10.89 5.44
N VAL A 48 -25.77 11.23 6.71
CA VAL A 48 -25.03 10.37 7.65
C VAL A 48 -25.70 8.99 7.79
N ASP A 49 -27.02 8.94 7.92
CA ASP A 49 -27.79 7.69 8.01
C ASP A 49 -27.62 6.79 6.77
N VAL A 50 -27.35 7.39 5.61
CA VAL A 50 -27.06 6.65 4.37
C VAL A 50 -25.67 6.01 4.46
N VAL A 51 -24.66 6.76 4.92
CA VAL A 51 -23.29 6.24 5.14
C VAL A 51 -23.30 5.09 6.14
N GLU A 52 -23.95 5.26 7.29
CA GLU A 52 -24.02 4.25 8.35
C GLU A 52 -24.75 2.97 7.91
N ARG A 53 -25.84 3.10 7.14
CA ARG A 53 -26.53 1.95 6.56
C ARG A 53 -25.69 1.24 5.50
N THR A 54 -24.94 2.00 4.69
CA THR A 54 -24.09 1.46 3.62
C THR A 54 -22.88 0.73 4.17
N PHE A 55 -22.31 1.24 5.26
CA PHE A 55 -21.21 0.64 6.01
C PHE A 55 -21.55 0.60 7.51
N PRO A 56 -22.19 -0.50 7.98
CA PRO A 56 -22.57 -0.66 9.39
C PRO A 56 -21.41 -0.70 10.39
N SER A 57 -20.17 -0.71 9.88
CA SER A 57 -18.95 -0.76 10.66
C SER A 57 -17.94 0.20 10.06
N TRP A 58 -17.38 1.07 10.90
CA TRP A 58 -16.30 1.99 10.52
C TRP A 58 -15.08 1.24 10.00
N ASP A 59 -14.74 0.14 10.67
CA ASP A 59 -13.71 -0.81 10.26
C ASP A 59 -13.96 -1.37 8.86
N GLY A 60 -15.22 -1.67 8.53
CA GLY A 60 -15.62 -2.10 7.19
C GLY A 60 -15.39 -1.02 6.12
N LEU A 61 -15.70 0.24 6.43
CA LEU A 61 -15.44 1.37 5.53
C LEU A 61 -13.93 1.61 5.35
N LEU A 62 -13.16 1.55 6.45
CA LEU A 62 -11.70 1.69 6.41
C LEU A 62 -11.06 0.67 5.47
N LEU A 63 -11.42 -0.61 5.62
CA LEU A 63 -10.88 -1.68 4.80
C LEU A 63 -11.28 -1.56 3.33
N ALA A 64 -12.55 -1.22 3.05
CA ALA A 64 -13.02 -0.98 1.69
C ALA A 64 -12.28 0.19 1.03
N THR A 65 -12.00 1.24 1.81
CA THR A 65 -11.23 2.41 1.36
C THR A 65 -9.80 2.04 1.03
N ILE A 66 -9.13 1.24 1.87
CA ILE A 66 -7.77 0.74 1.59
C ILE A 66 -7.76 -0.05 0.28
N ASP A 67 -8.69 -1.00 0.10
CA ASP A 67 -8.71 -1.87 -1.06
C ASP A 67 -8.97 -1.06 -2.34
N HIS A 68 -10.00 -0.21 -2.32
CA HIS A 68 -10.39 0.61 -3.47
C HIS A 68 -9.29 1.59 -3.88
N TRP A 69 -8.70 2.31 -2.91
CA TRP A 69 -7.67 3.31 -3.21
C TRP A 69 -6.36 2.65 -3.68
N ASN A 70 -6.00 1.49 -3.11
CA ASN A 70 -4.88 0.73 -3.62
C ASN A 70 -5.11 0.29 -5.07
N GLU A 71 -6.29 -0.24 -5.38
CA GLU A 71 -6.64 -0.67 -6.75
C GLU A 71 -6.60 0.50 -7.74
N GLN A 72 -7.20 1.65 -7.40
CA GLN A 72 -7.14 2.86 -8.23
C GLN A 72 -5.69 3.28 -8.54
N ARG A 73 -4.79 3.16 -7.55
CA ARG A 73 -3.37 3.50 -7.70
C ARG A 73 -2.61 2.46 -8.52
N THR A 74 -2.85 1.17 -8.30
CA THR A 74 -1.99 0.09 -8.85
C THR A 74 -2.47 -0.42 -10.20
N ALA A 75 -3.78 -0.48 -10.46
CA ALA A 75 -4.33 -1.02 -11.71
C ALA A 75 -3.76 -0.34 -12.97
N PRO A 76 -3.61 1.00 -13.04
CA PRO A 76 -2.99 1.66 -14.19
C PRO A 76 -1.51 1.32 -14.39
N LEU A 77 -0.84 0.83 -13.34
CA LEU A 77 0.60 0.54 -13.33
C LEU A 77 0.91 -0.93 -13.64
N MET A 78 -0.08 -1.81 -13.66
CA MET A 78 0.12 -3.24 -13.92
C MET A 78 0.81 -3.55 -15.26
N PRO A 79 0.50 -2.87 -16.38
CA PRO A 79 1.23 -3.08 -17.63
C PRO A 79 2.74 -2.78 -17.52
N LEU A 80 3.14 -1.87 -16.62
CA LEU A 80 4.55 -1.57 -16.36
C LEU A 80 5.25 -2.75 -15.66
N ALA A 81 4.57 -3.37 -14.68
CA ALA A 81 5.09 -4.55 -13.98
C ALA A 81 5.32 -5.72 -14.95
N GLU A 82 4.35 -5.98 -15.83
CA GLU A 82 4.45 -7.03 -16.83
C GLU A 82 5.61 -6.80 -17.79
N ARG A 83 5.78 -5.57 -18.26
CA ARG A 83 6.78 -5.22 -19.29
C ARG A 83 8.18 -5.03 -18.74
N PHE A 84 8.34 -4.41 -17.58
CA PHE A 84 9.64 -3.97 -17.06
C PHE A 84 10.03 -4.57 -15.71
N GLY A 85 9.13 -5.30 -15.06
CA GLY A 85 9.38 -6.00 -13.81
C GLY A 85 9.02 -5.21 -12.56
N THR A 86 9.32 -5.82 -11.42
CA THR A 86 8.87 -5.43 -10.08
C THR A 86 9.48 -4.13 -9.60
N VAL A 87 10.77 -3.91 -9.85
CA VAL A 87 11.47 -2.69 -9.42
C VAL A 87 10.92 -1.44 -10.13
N PRO A 88 10.81 -1.39 -11.47
CA PRO A 88 10.16 -0.27 -12.16
C PRO A 88 8.70 -0.06 -11.73
N PHE A 89 7.97 -1.13 -11.43
CA PHE A 89 6.60 -1.04 -10.90
C PHE A 89 6.55 -0.33 -9.54
N LEU A 90 7.38 -0.72 -8.57
CA LEU A 90 7.44 -0.03 -7.28
C LEU A 90 7.91 1.42 -7.42
N ARG A 91 8.84 1.70 -8.32
CA ARG A 91 9.26 3.08 -8.64
C ARG A 91 8.10 3.93 -9.15
N ALA A 92 7.23 3.36 -9.99
CA ALA A 92 6.04 4.06 -10.48
C ALA A 92 5.03 4.29 -9.36
N ILE A 93 4.88 3.35 -8.43
CA ILE A 93 4.06 3.55 -7.22
C ILE A 93 4.63 4.68 -6.36
N VAL A 94 5.95 4.74 -6.15
CA VAL A 94 6.60 5.86 -5.44
C VAL A 94 6.29 7.18 -6.12
N THR A 95 6.38 7.24 -7.46
CA THR A 95 6.03 8.44 -8.23
C THR A 95 4.58 8.86 -8.03
N ALA A 96 3.65 7.90 -8.03
CA ALA A 96 2.24 8.16 -7.76
C ALA A 96 2.01 8.66 -6.32
N ASN A 97 2.73 8.12 -5.34
CA ASN A 97 2.62 8.54 -3.94
C ASN A 97 3.23 9.92 -3.66
N ILE A 98 4.19 10.36 -4.48
CA ILE A 98 4.66 11.76 -4.45
C ILE A 98 3.56 12.71 -4.92
N ALA A 99 2.80 12.32 -5.96
CA ALA A 99 1.70 13.12 -6.49
C ALA A 99 0.49 13.17 -5.52
N ASP A 100 0.20 12.08 -4.82
CA ASP A 100 -0.82 12.01 -3.76
C ASP A 100 -0.28 11.26 -2.51
N PRO A 101 0.30 11.96 -1.53
CA PRO A 101 0.87 11.34 -0.33
C PRO A 101 -0.19 10.83 0.66
N SER A 102 -1.47 11.13 0.42
CA SER A 102 -2.55 10.91 1.37
C SER A 102 -2.80 9.43 1.65
N LEU A 103 -2.68 8.58 0.64
CA LEU A 103 -2.79 7.14 0.82
C LEU A 103 -1.69 6.61 1.74
N MET A 104 -0.44 7.08 1.58
CA MET A 104 0.67 6.63 2.44
C MET A 104 0.54 7.11 3.88
N ARG A 105 0.04 8.34 4.09
CA ARG A 105 -0.34 8.81 5.43
C ARG A 105 -1.40 7.90 6.06
N PHE A 106 -2.43 7.55 5.29
CA PHE A 106 -3.49 6.67 5.75
C PHE A 106 -2.99 5.26 6.09
N LEU A 107 -2.26 4.60 5.18
CA LEU A 107 -1.69 3.27 5.43
C LEU A 107 -0.77 3.28 6.66
N THR A 108 0.04 4.32 6.83
CA THR A 108 0.92 4.45 8.00
C THR A 108 0.11 4.59 9.29
N ALA A 109 -0.98 5.36 9.29
CA ALA A 109 -1.86 5.45 10.45
C ALA A 109 -2.45 4.07 10.83
N THR A 110 -2.77 3.23 9.84
CA THR A 110 -3.28 1.87 10.09
C THR A 110 -2.24 0.89 10.61
N LEU A 111 -0.93 1.18 10.51
CA LEU A 111 0.11 0.34 11.10
C LEU A 111 -0.02 0.26 12.62
N ASN A 112 -0.41 1.37 13.28
CA ASN A 112 -0.63 1.37 14.72
C ASN A 112 -1.79 0.43 15.13
N ILE A 113 -2.84 0.37 14.29
CA ILE A 113 -3.97 -0.56 14.47
C ILE A 113 -3.49 -2.00 14.25
N ALA A 114 -2.75 -2.26 13.17
CA ALA A 114 -2.22 -3.59 12.86
C ALA A 114 -1.27 -4.11 13.94
N ALA A 115 -0.43 -3.23 14.50
CA ALA A 115 0.52 -3.56 15.56
C ALA A 115 -0.12 -3.79 16.93
N SER A 116 -1.43 -3.58 17.07
CA SER A 116 -2.19 -3.79 18.31
C SER A 116 -2.84 -5.18 18.31
N PRO A 117 -2.29 -6.20 19.01
CA PRO A 117 -2.76 -7.59 18.87
C PRO A 117 -4.21 -7.82 19.29
N GLU A 118 -4.71 -7.01 20.23
CA GLU A 118 -6.09 -7.05 20.76
C GLU A 118 -7.10 -6.40 19.79
N HIS A 119 -6.65 -5.67 18.76
CA HIS A 119 -7.56 -4.93 17.89
C HIS A 119 -8.23 -5.85 16.86
N PRO A 120 -9.58 -5.86 16.74
CA PRO A 120 -10.31 -6.75 15.82
C PRO A 120 -9.88 -6.65 14.35
N LEU A 121 -9.50 -5.45 13.90
CA LEU A 121 -8.95 -5.23 12.54
C LEU A 121 -7.56 -5.81 12.27
N ALA A 122 -6.74 -6.09 13.29
CA ALA A 122 -5.33 -6.43 13.09
C ALA A 122 -5.13 -7.64 12.15
N PRO A 123 -5.86 -8.76 12.28
CA PRO A 123 -5.74 -9.89 11.34
C PRO A 123 -6.08 -9.53 9.89
N MET A 124 -7.06 -8.66 9.68
CA MET A 124 -7.50 -8.23 8.33
C MET A 124 -6.47 -7.29 7.69
N LEU A 125 -5.81 -6.45 8.48
CA LEU A 125 -4.68 -5.63 8.04
C LEU A 125 -3.47 -6.52 7.73
N HIS A 126 -3.08 -7.45 8.62
CA HIS A 126 -1.99 -8.40 8.37
C HIS A 126 -2.18 -9.19 7.07
N ALA A 127 -3.42 -9.61 6.76
CA ALA A 127 -3.71 -10.29 5.51
C ALA A 127 -3.43 -9.41 4.27
N ARG A 128 -3.60 -8.09 4.34
CA ARG A 128 -3.27 -7.15 3.25
C ARG A 128 -1.75 -7.02 3.08
N TRP A 129 -1.01 -6.80 4.16
CA TRP A 129 0.46 -6.73 4.10
C TRP A 129 1.07 -8.04 3.57
N ARG A 130 0.61 -9.20 4.06
CA ARG A 130 1.08 -10.50 3.58
C ARG A 130 0.79 -10.71 2.09
N ARG A 131 -0.38 -10.29 1.60
CA ARG A 131 -0.71 -10.39 0.17
C ARG A 131 0.21 -9.53 -0.68
N PHE A 132 0.49 -8.30 -0.26
CA PHE A 132 1.41 -7.43 -0.99
C PHE A 132 2.85 -7.98 -0.97
N HIS A 133 3.31 -8.48 0.17
CA HIS A 133 4.62 -9.14 0.29
C HIS A 133 4.74 -10.35 -0.64
N ALA A 134 3.76 -11.25 -0.62
CA ALA A 134 3.72 -12.41 -1.51
C ALA A 134 3.73 -12.00 -2.99
N PHE A 135 2.94 -10.99 -3.36
CA PHE A 135 2.94 -10.45 -4.73
C PHE A 135 4.32 -9.98 -5.18
N VAL A 136 5.05 -9.23 -4.34
CA VAL A 136 6.40 -8.73 -4.68
C VAL A 136 7.39 -9.89 -4.78
N GLN A 137 7.34 -10.85 -3.85
CA GLN A 137 8.19 -12.04 -3.89
C GLN A 137 7.98 -12.85 -5.16
N ASP A 138 6.73 -13.17 -5.50
CA ASP A 138 6.38 -13.95 -6.70
C ASP A 138 6.80 -13.20 -7.98
N SER A 139 6.69 -11.87 -7.98
CA SER A 139 7.08 -11.04 -9.11
C SER A 139 8.61 -10.98 -9.26
N LEU A 140 9.37 -10.88 -8.17
CA LEU A 140 10.84 -10.96 -8.21
C LEU A 140 11.33 -12.34 -8.64
N GLN A 141 10.65 -13.42 -8.22
CA GLN A 141 10.94 -14.77 -8.71
C GLN A 141 10.76 -14.85 -10.23
N ARG A 142 9.66 -14.31 -10.76
CA ARG A 142 9.42 -14.24 -12.20
C ARG A 142 10.49 -13.40 -12.91
N ASP A 143 10.85 -12.26 -12.36
CA ASP A 143 11.86 -11.38 -12.95
C ASP A 143 13.25 -12.05 -13.01
N SER A 144 13.61 -12.83 -11.99
CA SER A 144 14.84 -13.63 -11.99
C SER A 144 14.82 -14.71 -13.09
N LEU A 145 13.70 -15.43 -13.23
CA LEU A 145 13.51 -16.43 -14.30
C LEU A 145 13.57 -15.83 -15.71
N LEU A 146 13.13 -14.59 -15.86
CA LEU A 146 13.17 -13.84 -17.13
C LEU A 146 14.51 -13.12 -17.37
N GLY A 147 15.48 -13.22 -16.45
CA GLY A 147 16.77 -12.55 -16.54
C GLY A 147 16.73 -11.03 -16.33
N ARG A 148 15.66 -10.49 -15.74
CA ARG A 148 15.52 -9.06 -15.39
C ARG A 148 16.18 -8.72 -14.06
N GLU A 149 16.24 -9.70 -13.15
CA GLU A 149 16.97 -9.59 -11.88
C GLU A 149 18.03 -10.71 -11.79
N PRO A 150 19.09 -10.53 -10.98
CA PRO A 150 20.15 -11.52 -10.84
C PRO A 150 19.64 -12.88 -10.36
N SER A 151 20.24 -13.97 -10.84
CA SER A 151 19.94 -15.33 -10.39
C SER A 151 20.50 -15.66 -9.01
N THR A 152 21.44 -14.84 -8.51
CA THR A 152 22.03 -14.92 -7.16
C THR A 152 21.10 -14.35 -6.08
N MET A 153 20.06 -13.62 -6.47
CA MET A 153 19.06 -13.05 -5.57
C MET A 153 18.10 -14.14 -5.09
N GLU A 154 17.91 -14.25 -3.77
CA GLU A 154 16.87 -15.09 -3.20
C GLU A 154 15.55 -14.29 -3.11
N PRO A 155 14.47 -14.68 -3.82
CA PRO A 155 13.25 -13.86 -3.95
C PRO A 155 12.62 -13.43 -2.62
N SER A 156 12.62 -14.29 -1.60
CA SER A 156 12.01 -13.94 -0.30
C SER A 156 12.78 -12.83 0.42
N ARG A 157 14.12 -12.91 0.45
CA ARG A 157 15.00 -11.85 0.99
C ARG A 157 14.98 -10.60 0.14
N GLY A 158 14.95 -10.75 -1.19
CA GLY A 158 14.84 -9.63 -2.12
C GLY A 158 13.57 -8.83 -1.88
N ALA A 159 12.42 -9.51 -1.71
CA ALA A 159 11.16 -8.86 -1.40
C ALA A 159 11.18 -8.16 -0.05
N GLU A 160 11.70 -8.82 1.00
CA GLU A 160 11.85 -8.25 2.35
C GLU A 160 12.65 -6.94 2.31
N GLN A 161 13.83 -6.95 1.67
CA GLN A 161 14.71 -5.79 1.55
C GLN A 161 14.10 -4.66 0.72
N LEU A 162 13.48 -5.00 -0.41
CA LEU A 162 12.89 -4.04 -1.33
C LEU A 162 11.69 -3.34 -0.68
N LEU A 163 10.83 -4.11 0.00
CA LEU A 163 9.66 -3.56 0.71
C LEU A 163 10.06 -2.72 1.91
N ALA A 164 11.01 -3.18 2.73
CA ALA A 164 11.51 -2.39 3.85
C ALA A 164 12.09 -1.05 3.39
N THR A 165 12.82 -1.05 2.26
CA THR A 165 13.35 0.17 1.64
C THR A 165 12.22 1.07 1.13
N TYR A 166 11.26 0.50 0.38
CA TYR A 166 10.11 1.21 -0.19
C TYR A 166 9.22 1.85 0.89
N GLU A 167 8.83 1.10 1.92
CA GLU A 167 7.97 1.59 2.99
C GLU A 167 8.72 2.57 3.90
N GLY A 168 9.97 2.25 4.26
CA GLY A 168 10.81 3.08 5.12
C GLY A 168 11.09 4.46 4.52
N LEU A 169 11.42 4.54 3.23
CA LEU A 169 11.68 5.83 2.57
C LEU A 169 10.42 6.70 2.50
N GLN A 170 9.26 6.11 2.23
CA GLN A 170 7.99 6.85 2.23
C GLN A 170 7.59 7.32 3.61
N LEU A 171 7.85 6.51 4.65
CA LEU A 171 7.65 6.94 6.03
C LEU A 171 8.54 8.13 6.37
N GLN A 172 9.82 8.07 6.00
CA GLN A 172 10.78 9.13 6.27
C GLN A 172 10.48 10.42 5.50
N SER A 173 10.00 10.34 4.25
CA SER A 173 9.66 11.54 3.47
C SER A 173 8.49 12.33 4.07
N MET A 174 7.55 11.68 4.76
CA MET A 174 6.43 12.36 5.43
C MET A 174 6.87 13.30 6.56
N VAL A 175 8.04 13.06 7.17
CA VAL A 175 8.59 13.88 8.26
C VAL A 175 9.84 14.67 7.86
N ARG A 176 10.24 14.58 6.58
CA ARG A 176 11.42 15.27 6.02
C ARG A 176 11.02 15.96 4.72
N PRO A 177 10.45 17.19 4.78
CA PRO A 177 9.86 17.85 3.62
C PRO A 177 10.87 18.16 2.49
N GLU A 178 12.15 18.27 2.81
CA GLU A 178 13.23 18.52 1.84
C GLU A 178 13.78 17.24 1.18
N MET A 179 13.29 16.06 1.57
CA MET A 179 13.77 14.80 1.03
C MET A 179 13.25 14.57 -0.39
N ASP A 180 14.16 14.45 -1.35
CA ASP A 180 13.82 13.88 -2.67
C ASP A 180 13.58 12.37 -2.53
N LEU A 181 12.32 11.99 -2.40
CA LEU A 181 11.90 10.60 -2.21
C LEU A 181 12.25 9.72 -3.41
N LEU A 182 12.09 10.24 -4.64
CA LEU A 182 12.32 9.44 -5.84
C LEU A 182 13.81 9.20 -6.04
N GLU A 183 14.64 10.22 -5.87
CA GLU A 183 16.11 10.10 -5.93
C GLU A 183 16.63 9.17 -4.83
N ALA A 184 16.09 9.27 -3.60
CA ALA A 184 16.47 8.39 -2.51
C ALA A 184 16.09 6.93 -2.78
N PHE A 185 14.91 6.68 -3.36
CA PHE A 185 14.48 5.35 -3.77
C PHE A 185 15.38 4.79 -4.87
N ASP A 186 15.64 5.56 -5.92
CA ASP A 186 16.50 5.13 -7.04
C ASP A 186 17.90 4.76 -6.55
N ARG A 187 18.52 5.62 -5.72
CA ARG A 187 19.84 5.35 -5.14
C ARG A 187 19.86 4.10 -4.26
N ALA A 188 18.84 3.92 -3.42
CA ALA A 188 18.77 2.78 -2.51
C ALA A 188 18.58 1.47 -3.27
N VAL A 189 17.66 1.45 -4.24
CA VAL A 189 17.37 0.25 -5.03
C VAL A 189 18.52 -0.11 -5.97
N THR A 190 19.23 0.87 -6.55
CA THR A 190 20.45 0.57 -7.33
C THR A 190 21.48 -0.18 -6.49
N ARG A 191 21.78 0.30 -5.28
CA ARG A 191 22.73 -0.39 -4.37
C ARG A 191 22.21 -1.75 -3.90
N LEU A 192 20.91 -1.86 -3.67
CA LEU A 192 20.27 -3.13 -3.32
C LEU A 192 20.46 -4.17 -4.43
N ARG A 193 20.20 -3.79 -5.69
CA ARG A 193 20.35 -4.66 -6.87
C ARG A 193 21.80 -5.02 -7.17
N GLU A 194 22.74 -4.10 -6.93
CA GLU A 194 24.18 -4.42 -6.95
C GLU A 194 24.53 -5.49 -5.91
N GLY A 195 23.95 -5.42 -4.71
CA GLY A 195 24.09 -6.44 -3.67
C GLY A 195 23.52 -7.80 -4.08
N TRP A 196 22.33 -7.80 -4.68
CA TRP A 196 21.70 -9.02 -5.22
C TRP A 196 22.51 -9.74 -6.29
N SER A 197 23.39 -9.01 -6.99
CA SER A 197 24.26 -9.58 -8.04
C SER A 197 25.46 -10.34 -7.49
N ARG A 198 25.66 -10.34 -6.17
CA ARG A 198 26.76 -11.03 -5.49
C ARG A 198 26.22 -12.24 -4.74
N GLU A 199 27.06 -13.26 -4.56
CA GLU A 199 26.74 -14.34 -3.64
C GLU A 199 26.60 -13.80 -2.22
N TYR A 200 25.57 -14.26 -1.52
CA TYR A 200 25.36 -13.87 -0.13
C TYR A 200 26.46 -14.49 0.75
N VAL A 201 27.16 -13.62 1.47
CA VAL A 201 28.09 -14.01 2.54
C VAL A 201 27.52 -13.46 3.84
N ALA A 202 27.30 -14.34 4.82
CA ALA A 202 26.80 -13.91 6.12
C ALA A 202 27.76 -12.88 6.74
N PRO A 203 27.24 -11.76 7.28
CA PRO A 203 28.09 -10.76 7.89
C PRO A 203 28.77 -11.34 9.14
N VAL A 204 30.07 -11.08 9.26
CA VAL A 204 30.83 -11.32 10.50
C VAL A 204 30.92 -9.97 11.21
N TRP A 205 30.22 -9.84 12.33
CA TRP A 205 30.28 -8.63 13.15
C TRP A 205 31.31 -8.81 14.25
N ASP A 206 32.28 -7.92 14.34
CA ASP A 206 33.23 -7.86 15.45
C ASP A 206 32.63 -7.00 16.58
N LEU A 207 31.65 -7.56 17.30
CA LEU A 207 30.95 -6.88 18.41
C LEU A 207 31.56 -7.21 19.78
N ASP A 208 32.56 -8.09 19.83
CA ASP A 208 33.18 -8.57 21.07
C ASP A 208 34.18 -7.54 21.66
N LEU A 209 34.39 -6.38 21.01
CA LEU A 209 35.31 -5.33 21.45
C LEU A 209 34.70 -4.27 22.37
N VAL A 210 33.45 -4.44 22.81
CA VAL A 210 32.79 -3.52 23.75
C VAL A 210 32.26 -4.31 24.96
N SER A 211 33.19 -4.74 25.83
CA SER A 211 32.90 -5.18 27.20
C SER A 211 33.73 -4.39 28.20
#